data_AF-A0A4S2H114-F1
#
_entry.id   AF-A0A4S2H114-F1
#
_cell.length_a   1.000
_cell.length_b   1.000
_cell.length_c   1.000
_cell.angle_alpha   90.00
_cell.angle_beta   90.00
_cell.angle_gamma   90.00
#
_symmetry.space_group_name_H-M   'P 1'
#
loop_
_entity.id
_entity.type
_entity.pdbx_description
1 polymer ?
#
loop_
_entity_poly.entity_id
_entity_poly.type
_entity_poly.pdbx_seq_one_letter_code
_entity_poly.pdbx_strand_id
1 'polypeptide(L)'
;MVASSGRAPARTTPAGLPPRAPLEKAARRWTGRRARVSLTGISLDEGRRLRRRPGSRRYHGLTRPAGFLSGGRVRAVSGADLEALRDIVPEALMNDTALPRTAATRPCGPVRRRLLRFLLERAGNVSVAFALALVPLVSAVGGAVDFAAMHDLKTRMQSAVDGAALDAAIRFGVNDPIDAGSVQRFFAANLQGQTVPSAGIERQDGLYTVSASFEHRTHFLGLIGIETLSATVVAQARPVPGEPVCLLALEPSDVGVYVNSDSRIDANCALHINSSSSKAAEINSRAHVATAANHVVGGVYTNSSSSLTPAATEDEVFPDPFAGRPLPSGVTTAGCDYIDYEVNSGSATLRPGRYCGLKVNSGATVTLNPGIYVIRGSTGLDINANSHVSGTGVSLYFADDAPLKVNSGASLSIQAPRTGETAGVAIFQTPSAAGAGILVNSHSTGTIEGLIYAPESLVTFNSDSSSSAPVHAMALIVGQLYVNSDSRLRIEIDPEEPNLPGVMTSGAMAARLVR
;
A
#
# COMPACT_ATOMS: atom_id res chain seq x y z
N MET A 1 -77.36 -75.08 5.72
CA MET A 1 -77.54 -74.80 7.16
C MET A 1 -76.74 -73.52 7.44
N VAL A 2 -77.38 -72.39 7.78
CA VAL A 2 -77.85 -71.97 9.13
C VAL A 2 -76.67 -71.64 10.06
N ALA A 3 -76.56 -70.50 10.78
CA ALA A 3 -77.16 -69.15 10.71
C ALA A 3 -76.46 -68.19 11.74
N SER A 4 -76.94 -66.94 11.91
CA SER A 4 -76.62 -65.91 12.96
C SER A 4 -75.20 -65.28 12.93
N SER A 5 -74.91 -63.96 13.06
CA SER A 5 -75.51 -62.73 13.68
C SER A 5 -75.09 -62.48 15.15
N GLY A 6 -74.78 -61.28 15.69
CA GLY A 6 -74.75 -59.86 15.24
C GLY A 6 -74.19 -58.99 16.42
N ARG A 7 -74.34 -57.66 16.61
CA ARG A 7 -74.85 -56.48 15.84
C ARG A 7 -74.42 -55.18 16.60
N ALA A 8 -74.28 -54.01 15.92
CA ALA A 8 -74.00 -52.67 16.54
C ALA A 8 -75.32 -51.89 16.88
N PRO A 9 -75.39 -50.56 17.22
CA PRO A 9 -74.39 -49.47 17.46
C PRO A 9 -74.65 -48.73 18.83
N ALA A 10 -74.48 -47.42 19.17
CA ALA A 10 -74.09 -46.14 18.49
C ALA A 10 -73.76 -44.96 19.48
N ARG A 11 -73.06 -43.91 19.00
CA ARG A 11 -73.03 -42.47 19.47
C ARG A 11 -72.41 -42.16 20.87
N THR A 12 -71.98 -40.92 21.23
CA THR A 12 -72.15 -39.54 20.71
C THR A 12 -70.85 -38.66 20.68
N THR A 13 -70.79 -37.67 19.77
CA THR A 13 -69.91 -36.47 19.71
C THR A 13 -70.62 -35.20 20.24
N PRO A 14 -70.11 -33.92 20.19
CA PRO A 14 -68.84 -33.32 19.69
C PRO A 14 -68.01 -32.66 20.85
N ALA A 15 -67.15 -31.62 20.76
CA ALA A 15 -66.64 -30.64 19.76
C ALA A 15 -65.20 -30.16 20.19
N GLY A 16 -64.47 -29.20 19.57
CA GLY A 16 -64.65 -28.38 18.36
C GLY A 16 -63.42 -27.48 18.07
N LEU A 17 -63.25 -27.01 16.82
CA LEU A 17 -62.19 -26.12 16.28
C LEU A 17 -62.85 -24.85 15.65
N PRO A 18 -62.15 -23.83 15.09
CA PRO A 18 -60.84 -23.18 15.35
C PRO A 18 -61.07 -21.62 15.46
N PRO A 19 -60.44 -20.62 14.75
CA PRO A 19 -59.07 -20.40 14.21
C PRO A 19 -58.43 -18.99 14.41
N ARG A 20 -57.13 -18.85 14.02
CA ARG A 20 -56.43 -17.65 13.46
C ARG A 20 -56.06 -16.44 14.38
N ALA A 21 -55.10 -15.64 13.88
CA ALA A 21 -54.48 -14.44 14.50
C ALA A 21 -55.06 -13.12 13.89
N PRO A 22 -54.68 -11.87 14.31
CA PRO A 22 -53.31 -11.29 14.15
C PRO A 22 -52.86 -10.20 15.18
N LEU A 23 -51.69 -9.59 14.89
CA LEU A 23 -51.11 -8.27 15.26
C LEU A 23 -51.92 -7.24 16.10
N GLU A 24 -51.25 -6.59 17.09
CA GLU A 24 -51.00 -5.12 17.11
C GLU A 24 -50.09 -4.65 18.28
N LYS A 25 -49.76 -3.35 18.32
CA LYS A 25 -48.74 -2.70 19.17
C LYS A 25 -49.27 -2.23 20.54
N ALA A 26 -48.39 -2.04 21.54
CA ALA A 26 -48.49 -0.91 22.48
C ALA A 26 -47.17 -0.63 23.25
N ALA A 27 -46.82 0.65 23.41
CA ALA A 27 -45.57 1.12 24.04
C ALA A 27 -45.64 1.35 25.56
N ARG A 28 -44.48 1.24 26.24
CA ARG A 28 -44.00 1.95 27.47
C ARG A 28 -42.55 1.51 27.74
N ARG A 29 -41.63 2.31 28.30
CA ARG A 29 -41.67 3.72 28.77
C ARG A 29 -40.26 4.33 28.74
N TRP A 30 -40.13 5.62 28.45
CA TRP A 30 -38.89 6.38 28.68
C TRP A 30 -38.73 6.75 30.16
N THR A 31 -37.53 6.61 30.71
CA THR A 31 -37.05 7.36 31.89
C THR A 31 -35.56 7.67 31.73
N GLY A 32 -35.22 8.88 31.29
CA GLY A 32 -33.83 9.29 31.09
C GLY A 32 -33.18 9.87 32.35
N ARG A 33 -31.84 9.91 32.38
CA ARG A 33 -31.07 10.81 33.23
C ARG A 33 -29.96 11.48 32.41
N ARG A 34 -29.96 12.82 32.38
CA ARG A 34 -28.81 13.63 31.92
C ARG A 34 -27.84 13.79 33.09
N ALA A 35 -26.54 13.58 32.88
CA ALA A 35 -25.51 13.99 33.84
C ALA A 35 -24.18 14.36 33.15
N ARG A 36 -24.08 15.65 32.81
CA ARG A 36 -22.85 16.50 32.78
C ARG A 36 -21.49 15.86 32.44
N VAL A 37 -20.92 16.33 31.34
CA VAL A 37 -19.47 16.50 31.16
C VAL A 37 -18.88 17.34 32.31
N SER A 38 -17.65 17.03 32.73
CA SER A 38 -16.83 17.89 33.59
C SER A 38 -15.40 17.92 33.08
N LEU A 39 -14.89 19.10 32.72
CA LEU A 39 -13.52 19.32 32.24
C LEU A 39 -12.73 20.11 33.29
N THR A 40 -11.99 19.41 34.14
CA THR A 40 -11.04 19.94 35.13
C THR A 40 -10.02 18.85 35.44
N GLY A 41 -8.71 19.12 35.48
CA GLY A 41 -8.04 20.39 35.19
C GLY A 41 -6.52 20.23 35.06
N ILE A 42 -5.85 21.28 34.63
CA ILE A 42 -4.38 21.31 34.50
C ILE A 42 -3.77 21.48 35.90
N SER A 43 -2.75 20.68 36.22
CA SER A 43 -1.89 20.87 37.38
C SER A 43 -0.43 20.91 36.94
N LEU A 44 0.23 22.04 37.17
CA LEU A 44 1.69 22.12 37.22
C LEU A 44 2.14 21.69 38.62
N ASP A 45 3.29 21.03 38.73
CA ASP A 45 4.00 20.85 40.00
C ASP A 45 5.51 20.99 39.76
N GLU A 46 6.24 21.46 40.78
CA GLU A 46 7.61 21.94 40.64
C GLU A 46 8.69 20.92 41.05
N GLY A 47 9.74 20.87 40.23
CA GLY A 47 11.14 20.86 40.67
C GLY A 47 11.60 19.93 41.81
N ARG A 48 12.51 19.01 41.47
CA ARG A 48 13.57 18.59 42.42
C ARG A 48 14.97 18.70 41.83
N ARG A 49 15.90 19.16 42.66
CA ARG A 49 17.29 19.48 42.31
C ARG A 49 18.26 18.41 42.83
N LEU A 50 19.39 18.32 42.12
CA LEU A 50 20.72 17.89 42.61
C LEU A 50 20.90 16.44 43.10
N ARG A 51 21.85 15.74 42.46
CA ARG A 51 23.05 15.24 43.16
C ARG A 51 24.28 15.23 42.24
N ARG A 52 25.36 15.88 42.68
CA ARG A 52 26.73 15.71 42.16
C ARG A 52 27.44 14.64 43.02
N ARG A 53 28.39 13.89 42.43
CA ARG A 53 29.82 13.89 42.85
C ARG A 53 30.69 13.13 41.82
N PRO A 54 32.03 13.30 41.83
CA PRO A 54 32.89 13.03 40.67
C PRO A 54 33.77 11.77 40.78
N GLY A 55 34.34 11.35 39.65
CA GLY A 55 35.49 10.43 39.56
C GLY A 55 36.64 11.05 38.76
N SER A 56 37.88 10.74 39.11
CA SER A 56 39.09 11.33 38.51
C SER A 56 40.12 10.27 38.13
N ARG A 57 40.96 10.56 37.12
CA ARG A 57 42.39 10.17 37.04
C ARG A 57 43.11 10.85 35.85
N ARG A 58 44.42 10.63 35.73
CA ARG A 58 45.37 11.45 34.94
C ARG A 58 46.03 10.69 33.78
N TYR A 59 46.47 11.48 32.80
CA TYR A 59 47.55 11.28 31.81
C TYR A 59 48.58 10.15 32.06
N HIS A 60 48.94 9.43 31.00
CA HIS A 60 50.21 9.50 30.23
C HIS A 60 50.15 8.45 29.09
N GLY A 61 50.73 8.60 27.88
CA GLY A 61 51.40 9.74 27.23
C GLY A 61 52.15 9.29 25.96
N LEU A 62 52.50 10.22 25.05
CA LEU A 62 53.36 10.04 23.84
C LEU A 62 52.77 9.09 22.75
N THR A 63 52.84 9.38 21.44
CA THR A 63 53.89 10.04 20.64
C THR A 63 53.33 11.02 19.56
N ARG A 64 54.22 11.59 18.73
CA ARG A 64 53.98 12.53 17.62
C ARG A 64 54.98 12.17 16.48
N PRO A 65 54.75 12.51 15.19
CA PRO A 65 55.20 13.83 14.72
C PRO A 65 54.47 14.46 13.48
N ALA A 66 54.77 15.76 13.27
CA ALA A 66 54.86 16.51 11.99
C ALA A 66 53.61 16.77 11.09
N GLY A 67 53.68 17.88 10.30
CA GLY A 67 52.72 18.29 9.25
C GLY A 67 51.57 19.23 9.70
N PHE A 68 51.74 20.47 10.17
CA PHE A 68 52.52 21.66 9.73
C PHE A 68 51.68 22.69 8.93
N LEU A 69 51.21 23.75 9.64
CA LEU A 69 50.68 25.06 9.16
C LEU A 69 49.47 25.06 8.18
N SER A 70 48.61 26.07 8.07
CA SER A 70 48.27 27.29 8.85
C SER A 70 46.84 27.71 8.40
N GLY A 71 46.02 28.49 9.10
CA GLY A 71 46.24 29.32 10.28
C GLY A 71 45.64 30.72 10.05
N GLY A 72 44.35 30.91 10.34
CA GLY A 72 43.66 32.20 10.16
C GLY A 72 42.22 32.15 10.68
N ARG A 73 41.95 32.81 11.81
CA ARG A 73 40.61 32.94 12.40
C ARG A 73 40.15 34.39 12.34
N VAL A 74 38.91 34.61 11.90
CA VAL A 74 38.17 35.84 12.20
C VAL A 74 37.65 35.76 13.64
N ARG A 75 37.70 36.86 14.39
CA ARG A 75 37.00 37.00 15.67
C ARG A 75 36.54 38.44 15.85
N ALA A 76 35.26 38.63 16.20
CA ALA A 76 34.69 39.93 16.50
C ALA A 76 35.18 40.48 17.86
N VAL A 77 35.13 41.81 18.01
CA VAL A 77 35.40 42.54 19.25
C VAL A 77 34.24 43.52 19.47
N SER A 78 33.77 43.62 20.72
CA SER A 78 32.72 44.53 21.16
C SER A 78 33.30 45.87 21.65
N GLY A 79 32.45 46.87 21.87
CA GLY A 79 32.83 48.11 22.57
C GLY A 79 33.14 47.90 24.08
N ALA A 80 33.37 48.98 24.84
CA ALA A 80 33.16 50.38 24.47
C ALA A 80 33.99 51.39 25.30
N ASP A 81 34.03 52.63 24.79
CA ASP A 81 34.06 53.93 25.50
C ASP A 81 35.23 54.38 26.42
N LEU A 82 35.27 55.72 26.53
CA LEU A 82 35.94 56.61 27.51
C LEU A 82 37.46 56.89 27.42
N GLU A 83 37.72 58.08 26.86
CA GLU A 83 38.52 59.18 27.43
C GLU A 83 40.06 59.12 27.60
N ALA A 84 40.71 59.95 26.77
CA ALA A 84 41.47 61.17 27.18
C ALA A 84 43.01 61.21 27.16
N LEU A 85 43.50 62.41 26.77
CA LEU A 85 44.76 63.08 27.17
C LEU A 85 46.13 62.49 26.77
N ARG A 86 46.78 63.04 25.71
CA ARG A 86 47.80 64.13 25.79
C ARG A 86 48.74 64.27 24.57
N ASP A 87 48.98 65.54 24.21
CA ASP A 87 50.24 66.23 23.81
C ASP A 87 51.20 65.63 22.76
N ILE A 88 51.47 66.38 21.66
CA ILE A 88 52.79 66.96 21.26
C ILE A 88 52.71 67.64 19.85
N VAL A 89 52.73 68.99 19.84
CA VAL A 89 53.66 69.95 19.15
C VAL A 89 54.38 69.49 17.85
N PRO A 90 54.60 70.33 16.78
CA PRO A 90 54.72 71.81 16.77
C PRO A 90 53.94 72.63 15.70
N GLU A 91 53.50 73.82 16.12
CA GLU A 91 54.01 75.15 15.72
C GLU A 91 54.39 75.47 14.23
N ALA A 92 53.68 76.46 13.67
CA ALA A 92 54.17 77.36 12.60
C ALA A 92 53.45 78.72 12.70
N LEU A 93 54.18 79.84 12.61
CA LEU A 93 53.63 81.20 12.76
C LEU A 93 53.27 81.83 11.40
N MET A 94 52.25 82.72 11.38
CA MET A 94 52.43 84.14 11.03
C MET A 94 51.16 85.00 11.22
N ASN A 95 51.41 86.26 11.57
CA ASN A 95 50.60 87.49 11.46
C ASN A 95 49.60 87.57 10.25
N ASP A 96 48.57 88.44 10.19
CA ASP A 96 48.39 89.76 10.85
C ASP A 96 46.93 90.30 10.84
N THR A 97 46.72 91.47 11.47
CA THR A 97 45.65 92.50 11.23
C THR A 97 44.15 92.24 11.52
N ALA A 98 43.71 92.86 12.63
CA ALA A 98 42.47 93.61 12.92
C ALA A 98 41.21 93.62 11.99
N LEU A 99 40.02 93.44 12.64
CA LEU A 99 38.79 94.28 12.68
C LEU A 99 38.16 94.92 11.40
N PRO A 100 36.83 95.25 11.37
CA PRO A 100 35.68 94.73 12.12
C PRO A 100 34.40 94.45 11.27
N ARG A 101 33.34 93.94 11.94
CA ARG A 101 31.87 94.05 11.71
C ARG A 101 31.25 94.29 10.29
N THR A 102 30.19 93.50 10.07
CA THR A 102 28.95 93.78 9.29
C THR A 102 29.01 93.95 7.76
N ALA A 103 28.59 92.88 7.06
CA ALA A 103 27.71 92.97 5.89
C ALA A 103 26.83 91.70 5.81
N ALA A 104 25.52 91.84 5.60
CA ALA A 104 24.60 90.70 5.57
C ALA A 104 24.40 90.16 4.14
N THR A 105 24.96 88.99 3.84
CA THR A 105 24.66 88.25 2.59
C THR A 105 24.05 86.88 2.90
N ARG A 106 22.92 86.58 2.26
CA ARG A 106 22.07 85.41 2.55
C ARG A 106 22.82 84.08 2.38
N PRO A 107 22.73 83.14 3.35
CA PRO A 107 23.34 81.82 3.20
C PRO A 107 22.56 80.95 2.21
N CYS A 108 22.91 81.02 0.92
CA CYS A 108 22.62 79.91 0.01
C CYS A 108 23.40 78.69 0.49
N GLY A 109 22.68 77.71 1.07
CA GLY A 109 23.29 76.59 1.80
C GLY A 109 24.34 75.80 1.01
N PRO A 110 25.31 75.15 1.69
CA PRO A 110 26.49 74.54 1.07
C PRO A 110 26.14 73.50 -0.01
N VAL A 111 24.99 72.84 0.10
CA VAL A 111 24.42 71.93 -0.90
C VAL A 111 24.29 72.60 -2.28
N ARG A 112 23.71 73.81 -2.36
CA ARG A 112 23.51 74.52 -3.63
C ARG A 112 24.84 74.89 -4.30
N ARG A 113 25.86 75.23 -3.51
CA ARG A 113 27.20 75.56 -4.01
C ARG A 113 27.99 74.32 -4.47
N ARG A 114 27.73 73.14 -3.89
CA ARG A 114 28.28 71.85 -4.36
C ARG A 114 27.61 71.36 -5.64
N LEU A 115 26.28 71.42 -5.72
CA LEU A 115 25.52 71.11 -6.96
C LEU A 115 25.96 71.97 -8.14
N LEU A 116 26.16 73.28 -7.95
CA LEU A 116 26.64 74.16 -9.02
C LEU A 116 28.10 73.89 -9.44
N ARG A 117 28.96 73.32 -8.58
CA ARG A 117 30.29 72.86 -8.99
C ARG A 117 30.22 71.57 -9.82
N PHE A 118 29.41 70.61 -9.37
CA PHE A 118 29.18 69.35 -10.10
C PHE A 118 28.63 69.59 -11.53
N LEU A 119 27.77 70.60 -11.69
CA LEU A 119 27.23 71.04 -12.99
C LEU A 119 28.23 71.83 -13.88
N LEU A 120 29.41 72.19 -13.35
CA LEU A 120 30.46 72.93 -14.07
C LEU A 120 31.74 72.10 -14.30
N GLU A 121 31.80 70.87 -13.78
CA GLU A 121 32.99 70.00 -13.85
C GLU A 121 33.12 69.31 -15.22
N ARG A 122 34.12 69.75 -16.00
CA ARG A 122 34.43 69.19 -17.34
C ARG A 122 35.05 67.78 -17.31
N ALA A 123 35.19 67.17 -16.14
CA ALA A 123 35.70 65.81 -15.95
C ALA A 123 34.61 64.71 -16.07
N GLY A 124 33.49 65.02 -16.73
CA GLY A 124 32.29 64.16 -16.83
C GLY A 124 32.46 62.78 -17.48
N ASN A 125 33.67 62.40 -17.90
CA ASN A 125 33.96 61.06 -18.39
C ASN A 125 33.68 59.99 -17.31
N VAL A 126 33.88 60.32 -16.03
CA VAL A 126 33.61 59.40 -14.91
C VAL A 126 32.11 59.15 -14.73
N SER A 127 31.26 60.18 -14.82
CA SER A 127 29.80 60.02 -14.67
C SER A 127 29.16 59.33 -15.87
N VAL A 128 29.66 59.57 -17.09
CA VAL A 128 29.24 58.84 -18.29
C VAL A 128 29.67 57.37 -18.23
N ALA A 129 30.94 57.08 -17.89
CA ALA A 129 31.41 55.70 -17.73
C ALA A 129 30.67 54.96 -16.60
N PHE A 130 30.39 55.62 -15.47
CA PHE A 130 29.59 55.06 -14.39
C PHE A 130 28.15 54.76 -14.84
N ALA A 131 27.49 55.68 -15.55
CA ALA A 131 26.13 55.46 -16.05
C ALA A 131 26.05 54.29 -17.05
N LEU A 132 27.05 54.16 -17.94
CA LEU A 132 27.13 53.04 -18.88
C LEU A 132 27.46 51.71 -18.20
N ALA A 133 28.30 51.71 -17.16
CA ALA A 133 28.62 50.52 -16.38
C ALA A 133 27.50 50.11 -15.39
N LEU A 134 26.67 51.06 -14.96
CA LEU A 134 25.56 50.81 -14.04
C LEU A 134 24.51 49.87 -14.66
N VAL A 135 24.21 50.02 -15.95
CA VAL A 135 23.20 49.20 -16.65
C VAL A 135 23.54 47.69 -16.58
N PRO A 136 24.67 47.19 -17.11
CA PRO A 136 24.98 45.77 -17.05
C PRO A 136 25.20 45.26 -15.62
N LEU A 137 25.66 46.10 -14.68
CA LEU A 137 25.83 45.71 -13.28
C LEU A 137 24.47 45.51 -12.59
N VAL A 138 23.51 46.43 -12.79
CA VAL A 138 22.14 46.30 -12.29
C VAL A 138 21.42 45.13 -12.98
N SER A 139 21.60 44.94 -14.28
CA SER A 139 21.04 43.77 -15.00
C SER A 139 21.60 42.44 -14.49
N ALA A 140 22.89 42.36 -14.16
CA ALA A 140 23.49 41.14 -13.62
C ALA A 140 23.00 40.84 -12.19
N VAL A 141 22.98 41.83 -11.30
CA VAL A 141 22.49 41.66 -9.92
C VAL A 141 20.98 41.38 -9.90
N GLY A 142 20.20 42.13 -10.68
CA GLY A 142 18.76 41.93 -10.80
C GLY A 142 18.39 40.60 -11.47
N GLY A 143 19.15 40.18 -12.47
CA GLY A 143 19.01 38.86 -13.09
C GLY A 143 19.26 37.70 -12.13
N ALA A 144 20.20 37.86 -11.20
CA ALA A 144 20.38 36.88 -10.12
C ALA A 144 19.19 36.84 -9.14
N VAL A 145 18.53 37.98 -8.88
CA VAL A 145 17.31 38.05 -8.04
C VAL A 145 16.11 37.41 -8.75
N ASP A 146 15.86 37.74 -10.02
CA ASP A 146 14.81 37.12 -10.83
C ASP A 146 15.02 35.60 -10.98
N PHE A 147 16.27 35.16 -11.18
CA PHE A 147 16.60 33.74 -11.24
C PHE A 147 16.41 33.03 -9.89
N ALA A 148 16.76 33.66 -8.77
CA ALA A 148 16.52 33.11 -7.44
C ALA A 148 15.01 32.94 -7.17
N ALA A 149 14.20 33.95 -7.49
CA ALA A 149 12.74 33.85 -7.37
C ALA A 149 12.15 32.75 -8.27
N MET A 150 12.67 32.60 -9.50
CA MET A 150 12.30 31.51 -10.40
C MET A 150 12.70 30.12 -9.87
N HIS A 151 13.84 30.00 -9.18
CA HIS A 151 14.31 28.76 -8.58
C HIS A 151 13.51 28.36 -7.33
N ASP A 152 13.18 29.34 -6.47
CA ASP A 152 12.27 29.16 -5.33
C ASP A 152 10.86 28.75 -5.78
N LEU A 153 10.39 29.26 -6.92
CA LEU A 153 9.14 28.82 -7.52
C LEU A 153 9.25 27.40 -8.09
N LYS A 154 10.35 27.08 -8.80
CA LYS A 154 10.57 25.74 -9.37
C LYS A 154 10.64 24.65 -8.29
N THR A 155 11.32 24.89 -7.17
CA THR A 155 11.44 23.90 -6.09
C THR A 155 10.09 23.63 -5.40
N ARG A 156 9.25 24.66 -5.20
CA ARG A 156 7.87 24.50 -4.70
C ARG A 156 6.99 23.75 -5.68
N MET A 157 7.05 24.11 -6.97
CA MET A 157 6.30 23.43 -8.03
C MET A 157 6.71 21.95 -8.13
N GLN A 158 8.00 21.64 -8.06
CA GLN A 158 8.48 20.26 -8.01
C GLN A 158 7.93 19.51 -6.78
N SER A 159 7.94 20.13 -5.59
CA SER A 159 7.35 19.50 -4.40
C SER A 159 5.84 19.22 -4.53
N ALA A 160 5.10 20.06 -5.25
CA ALA A 160 3.67 19.86 -5.52
C ALA A 160 3.43 18.77 -6.57
N VAL A 161 4.29 18.66 -7.59
CA VAL A 161 4.22 17.58 -8.61
C VAL A 161 4.69 16.23 -8.04
N ASP A 162 5.77 16.19 -7.24
CA ASP A 162 6.20 15.01 -6.47
C ASP A 162 5.03 14.48 -5.62
N GLY A 163 4.33 15.36 -4.89
CA GLY A 163 3.15 15.02 -4.10
C GLY A 163 1.97 14.52 -4.95
N ALA A 164 1.67 15.18 -6.07
CA ALA A 164 0.56 14.82 -6.95
C ALA A 164 0.79 13.49 -7.70
N ALA A 165 2.03 13.16 -8.06
CA ALA A 165 2.39 11.87 -8.64
C ALA A 165 2.22 10.74 -7.61
N LEU A 166 2.68 10.97 -6.37
CA LEU A 166 2.52 10.02 -5.26
C LEU A 166 1.02 9.76 -4.96
N ASP A 167 0.23 10.83 -4.86
CA ASP A 167 -1.22 10.78 -4.62
C ASP A 167 -1.96 10.04 -5.74
N ALA A 168 -1.64 10.31 -7.01
CA ALA A 168 -2.22 9.59 -8.14
C ALA A 168 -1.86 8.08 -8.14
N ALA A 169 -0.60 7.74 -7.85
CA ALA A 169 -0.16 6.35 -7.78
C ALA A 169 -0.86 5.55 -6.66
N ILE A 170 -1.17 6.19 -5.53
CA ILE A 170 -1.95 5.57 -4.44
C ILE A 170 -3.44 5.49 -4.79
N ARG A 171 -4.02 6.53 -5.42
CA ARG A 171 -5.48 6.59 -5.70
C ARG A 171 -5.96 5.71 -6.83
N PHE A 172 -5.13 5.47 -7.86
CA PHE A 172 -5.53 4.75 -9.06
C PHE A 172 -4.85 3.38 -9.22
N GLY A 173 -4.02 3.00 -8.24
CA GLY A 173 -3.33 1.71 -8.18
C GLY A 173 -2.63 1.34 -9.49
N VAL A 174 -2.88 0.12 -9.98
CA VAL A 174 -2.35 -0.34 -11.27
C VAL A 174 -3.35 -0.11 -12.42
N ASN A 175 -4.64 -0.34 -12.18
CA ASN A 175 -5.63 -0.55 -13.24
C ASN A 175 -6.74 0.52 -13.32
N ASP A 176 -7.01 1.29 -12.27
CA ASP A 176 -8.22 2.11 -12.18
C ASP A 176 -8.22 3.28 -13.19
N PRO A 177 -9.40 3.79 -13.61
CA PRO A 177 -9.49 4.95 -14.49
C PRO A 177 -9.00 6.23 -13.79
N ILE A 178 -8.16 7.01 -14.50
CA ILE A 178 -7.52 8.21 -13.96
C ILE A 178 -8.49 9.40 -13.97
N ASP A 179 -8.85 9.93 -12.79
CA ASP A 179 -9.46 11.26 -12.66
C ASP A 179 -8.37 12.34 -12.63
N ALA A 180 -7.97 12.83 -13.81
CA ALA A 180 -7.05 13.98 -13.91
C ALA A 180 -7.57 15.23 -13.16
N GLY A 181 -8.90 15.35 -12.98
CA GLY A 181 -9.52 16.40 -12.18
C GLY A 181 -9.28 16.27 -10.68
N SER A 182 -9.07 15.07 -10.11
CA SER A 182 -8.63 14.92 -8.72
C SER A 182 -7.17 15.28 -8.55
N VAL A 183 -6.31 14.86 -9.49
CA VAL A 183 -4.87 15.17 -9.48
C VAL A 183 -4.64 16.67 -9.57
N GLN A 184 -5.36 17.37 -10.46
CA GLN A 184 -5.31 18.83 -10.55
C GLN A 184 -5.78 19.51 -9.24
N ARG A 185 -6.80 18.96 -8.56
CA ARG A 185 -7.25 19.48 -7.25
C ARG A 185 -6.21 19.26 -6.14
N PHE A 186 -5.55 18.10 -6.12
CA PHE A 186 -4.48 17.80 -5.15
C PHE A 186 -3.25 18.69 -5.39
N PHE A 187 -2.81 18.81 -6.65
CA PHE A 187 -1.74 19.71 -7.06
C PHE A 187 -2.06 21.17 -6.69
N ALA A 188 -3.27 21.66 -6.98
CA ALA A 188 -3.72 23.00 -6.60
C ALA A 188 -3.67 23.26 -5.09
N ALA A 189 -4.10 22.29 -4.28
CA ALA A 189 -4.11 22.42 -2.81
C ALA A 189 -2.70 22.59 -2.22
N ASN A 190 -1.68 21.96 -2.84
CA ASN A 190 -0.29 22.08 -2.42
C ASN A 190 0.36 23.44 -2.76
N LEU A 191 -0.28 24.28 -3.58
CA LEU A 191 0.27 25.57 -4.04
C LEU A 191 -0.23 26.82 -3.28
N GLN A 192 -1.06 26.63 -2.24
CA GLN A 192 -1.41 27.62 -1.21
C GLN A 192 -1.51 29.09 -1.68
N GLY A 193 -2.38 29.36 -2.65
CA GLY A 193 -2.71 30.73 -3.08
C GLY A 193 -1.84 31.32 -4.19
N GLN A 194 -0.91 30.55 -4.78
CA GLN A 194 -0.29 30.91 -6.05
C GLN A 194 -1.23 30.69 -7.24
N THR A 195 -0.92 31.30 -8.39
CA THR A 195 -1.60 31.00 -9.67
C THR A 195 -1.30 29.56 -10.07
N VAL A 196 -2.30 28.70 -10.00
CA VAL A 196 -2.18 27.25 -10.25
C VAL A 196 -2.12 26.98 -11.76
N PRO A 197 -1.01 26.42 -12.30
CA PRO A 197 -0.98 25.96 -13.68
C PRO A 197 -1.76 24.64 -13.84
N SER A 198 -2.08 24.27 -15.07
CA SER A 198 -2.59 22.93 -15.37
C SER A 198 -1.47 21.89 -15.24
N ALA A 199 -1.66 20.90 -14.37
CA ALA A 199 -0.85 19.70 -14.36
C ALA A 199 -1.45 18.66 -15.32
N GLY A 200 -0.60 18.10 -16.19
CA GLY A 200 -0.93 16.91 -16.98
C GLY A 200 -0.57 15.63 -16.21
N ILE A 201 -1.35 14.58 -16.40
CA ILE A 201 -1.05 13.23 -15.89
C ILE A 201 -1.19 12.18 -17.01
N GLU A 202 -0.25 11.25 -17.04
CA GLU A 202 -0.22 10.11 -17.94
C GLU A 202 0.16 8.84 -17.16
N ARG A 203 -0.37 7.67 -17.56
CA ARG A 203 0.04 6.35 -17.05
C ARG A 203 0.54 5.50 -18.19
N GLN A 204 1.79 5.06 -18.10
CA GLN A 204 2.41 4.11 -19.03
C GLN A 204 3.06 2.99 -18.22
N ASP A 205 2.77 1.73 -18.55
CA ASP A 205 3.37 0.53 -17.94
C ASP A 205 3.33 0.51 -16.38
N GLY A 206 2.25 1.07 -15.81
CA GLY A 206 2.04 1.20 -14.37
C GLY A 206 2.80 2.36 -13.70
N LEU A 207 3.54 3.18 -14.46
CA LEU A 207 4.20 4.39 -13.99
C LEU A 207 3.30 5.62 -14.24
N TYR A 208 3.04 6.40 -13.19
CA TYR A 208 2.34 7.69 -13.30
C TYR A 208 3.36 8.79 -13.52
N THR A 209 3.25 9.51 -14.62
CA THR A 209 4.01 10.76 -14.88
C THR A 209 3.07 11.93 -14.68
N VAL A 210 3.40 12.83 -13.74
CA VAL A 210 2.73 14.12 -13.58
C VAL A 210 3.69 15.23 -13.99
N SER A 211 3.20 16.21 -14.75
CA SER A 211 3.99 17.35 -15.22
C SER A 211 3.23 18.66 -15.10
N ALA A 212 3.93 19.74 -14.78
CA ALA A 212 3.36 21.08 -14.73
C ALA A 212 4.33 22.11 -15.32
N SER A 213 3.81 23.04 -16.13
CA SER A 213 4.55 24.14 -16.73
C SER A 213 4.05 25.48 -16.19
N PHE A 214 4.96 26.38 -15.83
CA PHE A 214 4.64 27.69 -15.28
C PHE A 214 5.53 28.78 -15.85
N GLU A 215 5.03 30.01 -15.79
CA GLU A 215 5.75 31.22 -16.18
C GLU A 215 5.90 32.16 -14.97
N HIS A 216 7.06 32.79 -14.84
CA HIS A 216 7.35 33.81 -13.85
C HIS A 216 7.66 35.12 -14.56
N ARG A 217 6.95 36.20 -14.20
CA ARG A 217 7.28 37.55 -14.67
C ARG A 217 8.50 38.07 -13.93
N THR A 218 9.54 38.38 -14.70
CA THR A 218 10.78 39.00 -14.21
C THR A 218 10.59 40.49 -13.94
N HIS A 219 11.30 41.03 -12.96
CA HIS A 219 11.21 42.44 -12.59
C HIS A 219 12.43 43.26 -13.02
N PHE A 220 13.62 42.63 -13.09
CA PHE A 220 14.86 43.28 -13.46
C PHE A 220 15.34 42.92 -14.87
N LEU A 221 15.17 41.66 -15.28
CA LEU A 221 15.43 41.20 -16.65
C LEU A 221 14.45 41.85 -17.65
N GLY A 222 13.28 42.30 -17.18
CA GLY A 222 12.35 43.12 -17.97
C GLY A 222 12.97 44.43 -18.47
N LEU A 223 13.93 45.03 -17.74
CA LEU A 223 14.64 46.23 -18.20
C LEU A 223 15.56 45.97 -19.41
N ILE A 224 15.85 44.70 -19.73
CA ILE A 224 16.62 44.28 -20.92
C ILE A 224 15.77 43.48 -21.92
N GLY A 225 14.44 43.56 -21.81
CA GLY A 225 13.50 42.97 -22.78
C GLY A 225 13.18 41.48 -22.59
N ILE A 226 13.61 40.86 -21.49
CA ILE A 226 13.22 39.50 -21.11
C ILE A 226 12.11 39.66 -20.06
N GLU A 227 10.83 39.56 -20.45
CA GLU A 227 9.70 39.84 -19.56
C GLU A 227 9.22 38.63 -18.74
N THR A 228 9.51 37.42 -19.20
CA THR A 228 9.12 36.16 -18.52
C THR A 228 10.24 35.12 -18.58
N LEU A 229 10.22 34.22 -17.60
CA LEU A 229 10.96 32.97 -17.58
C LEU A 229 9.97 31.82 -17.41
N SER A 230 10.03 30.80 -18.27
CA SER A 230 9.20 29.60 -18.17
C SER A 230 10.01 28.40 -17.68
N ALA A 231 9.34 27.47 -17.00
CA ALA A 231 9.91 26.16 -16.69
C ALA A 231 8.84 25.09 -16.55
N THR A 232 9.24 23.86 -16.86
CA THR A 232 8.48 22.65 -16.56
C THR A 232 9.13 21.91 -15.39
N VAL A 233 8.28 21.29 -14.57
CA VAL A 233 8.60 20.29 -13.55
C VAL A 233 7.87 19.00 -13.87
N VAL A 234 8.50 17.87 -13.59
CA VAL A 234 7.98 16.53 -13.85
C VAL A 234 8.32 15.65 -12.66
N ALA A 235 7.40 14.83 -12.20
CA ALA A 235 7.67 13.75 -11.25
C ALA A 235 7.04 12.46 -11.76
N GLN A 236 7.69 11.35 -11.44
CA GLN A 236 7.20 10.01 -11.75
C GLN A 236 6.99 9.23 -10.47
N ALA A 237 5.91 8.46 -10.39
CA ALA A 237 5.62 7.60 -9.25
C ALA A 237 5.08 6.25 -9.73
N ARG A 238 5.55 5.17 -9.11
CA ARG A 238 4.99 3.83 -9.30
C ARG A 238 4.20 3.46 -8.05
N PRO A 239 3.02 2.81 -8.16
CA PRO A 239 2.36 2.23 -7.01
C PRO A 239 3.30 1.21 -6.36
N VAL A 240 3.40 1.37 -5.05
CA VAL A 240 3.83 0.41 -4.02
C VAL A 240 2.72 -0.58 -3.68
N PRO A 241 2.54 -1.77 -4.29
CA PRO A 241 1.60 -2.73 -3.70
C PRO A 241 1.93 -2.90 -2.22
N GLY A 242 0.90 -2.87 -1.37
CA GLY A 242 1.04 -3.35 0.00
C GLY A 242 1.50 -4.82 -0.02
N GLU A 243 1.96 -5.31 1.13
CA GLU A 243 2.57 -6.64 1.23
C GLU A 243 1.63 -7.69 0.61
N PRO A 244 2.04 -8.41 -0.45
CA PRO A 244 1.10 -9.07 -1.34
C PRO A 244 0.43 -10.24 -0.61
N VAL A 245 -0.87 -10.14 -0.33
CA VAL A 245 -1.61 -11.20 0.34
C VAL A 245 -1.82 -12.33 -0.65
N CYS A 246 -1.25 -13.49 -0.31
CA CYS A 246 -1.30 -14.72 -1.10
C CYS A 246 -2.12 -15.82 -0.43
N LEU A 247 -2.51 -15.61 0.82
CA LEU A 247 -3.34 -16.51 1.60
C LEU A 247 -4.34 -15.65 2.38
N LEU A 248 -5.59 -15.63 1.92
CA LEU A 248 -6.70 -14.95 2.58
C LEU A 248 -7.69 -16.01 3.10
N ALA A 249 -7.88 -16.07 4.41
CA ALA A 249 -8.93 -16.86 5.05
C ALA A 249 -10.14 -15.96 5.37
N LEU A 250 -11.28 -16.28 4.77
CA LEU A 250 -12.51 -15.46 4.78
C LEU A 250 -13.47 -15.79 5.94
N GLU A 251 -13.29 -16.92 6.64
CA GLU A 251 -14.05 -17.29 7.85
C GLU A 251 -14.17 -16.10 8.83
N PRO A 252 -15.38 -15.64 9.20
CA PRO A 252 -15.56 -14.46 10.04
C PRO A 252 -15.49 -14.71 11.56
N SER A 253 -15.60 -15.96 12.04
CA SER A 253 -15.97 -16.25 13.43
C SER A 253 -15.37 -17.51 14.08
N ASP A 254 -14.96 -18.52 13.30
CA ASP A 254 -14.30 -19.74 13.76
C ASP A 254 -12.78 -19.72 13.44
N VAL A 255 -12.08 -20.84 13.52
CA VAL A 255 -10.66 -20.95 13.12
C VAL A 255 -10.52 -20.80 11.60
N GLY A 256 -9.96 -19.68 11.14
CA GLY A 256 -9.72 -19.44 9.71
C GLY A 256 -8.49 -20.17 9.17
N VAL A 257 -7.45 -20.33 9.99
CA VAL A 257 -6.24 -21.11 9.64
C VAL A 257 -5.84 -22.02 10.80
N TYR A 258 -5.78 -23.33 10.53
CA TYR A 258 -5.38 -24.37 11.47
C TYR A 258 -4.15 -25.13 10.96
N VAL A 259 -3.08 -25.22 11.76
CA VAL A 259 -1.83 -25.90 11.39
C VAL A 259 -1.33 -26.77 12.55
N ASN A 260 -1.22 -28.09 12.33
CA ASN A 260 -0.98 -29.07 13.41
C ASN A 260 0.03 -30.17 12.99
N SER A 261 0.53 -30.91 13.97
CA SER A 261 1.37 -32.10 13.84
C SER A 261 2.53 -31.90 12.87
N ASP A 262 3.50 -31.08 13.26
CA ASP A 262 4.75 -30.78 12.53
C ASP A 262 4.58 -30.18 11.11
N SER A 263 3.34 -29.93 10.70
CA SER A 263 3.01 -29.36 9.39
C SER A 263 3.58 -27.95 9.20
N ARG A 264 3.82 -27.60 7.95
CA ARG A 264 4.54 -26.40 7.59
C ARG A 264 3.86 -25.58 6.50
N ILE A 265 3.79 -24.27 6.71
CA ILE A 265 3.46 -23.29 5.68
C ILE A 265 4.69 -22.38 5.53
N ASP A 266 5.31 -22.36 4.35
CA ASP A 266 6.40 -21.44 4.01
C ASP A 266 5.98 -20.58 2.80
N ALA A 267 5.84 -19.26 2.99
CA ALA A 267 5.38 -18.32 1.98
C ALA A 267 6.28 -17.08 1.88
N ASN A 268 6.47 -16.51 0.68
CA ASN A 268 7.24 -15.28 0.48
C ASN A 268 6.36 -14.01 0.43
N CYS A 269 5.14 -14.11 0.96
CA CYS A 269 4.02 -13.21 0.74
C CYS A 269 3.14 -13.16 2.02
N ALA A 270 2.16 -12.28 2.08
CA ALA A 270 1.37 -12.03 3.28
C ALA A 270 0.22 -13.03 3.48
N LEU A 271 -0.02 -13.38 4.75
CA LEU A 271 -1.20 -14.10 5.22
C LEU A 271 -2.16 -13.10 5.87
N HIS A 272 -3.44 -13.14 5.51
CA HIS A 272 -4.51 -12.37 6.15
C HIS A 272 -5.66 -13.29 6.59
N ILE A 273 -6.20 -13.06 7.78
CA ILE A 273 -7.28 -13.88 8.38
C ILE A 273 -8.39 -12.98 8.91
N ASN A 274 -9.56 -13.05 8.26
CA ASN A 274 -10.74 -12.23 8.57
C ASN A 274 -11.44 -12.59 9.88
N SER A 275 -11.13 -13.75 10.47
CA SER A 275 -11.85 -14.25 11.63
C SER A 275 -11.63 -13.38 12.86
N SER A 276 -12.73 -13.00 13.50
CA SER A 276 -12.77 -12.31 14.79
C SER A 276 -12.59 -13.24 16.00
N SER A 277 -12.41 -14.56 15.78
CA SER A 277 -12.18 -15.55 16.83
C SER A 277 -10.92 -15.25 17.64
N SER A 278 -10.93 -15.52 18.95
CA SER A 278 -9.70 -15.52 19.78
C SER A 278 -8.70 -16.62 19.38
N LYS A 279 -9.09 -17.51 18.46
CA LYS A 279 -8.27 -18.53 17.79
C LYS A 279 -8.38 -18.44 16.25
N ALA A 280 -8.50 -17.24 15.71
CA ALA A 280 -8.56 -17.00 14.25
C ALA A 280 -7.44 -17.74 13.49
N ALA A 281 -6.24 -17.77 14.06
CA ALA A 281 -5.21 -18.76 13.74
C ALA A 281 -4.98 -19.70 14.94
N GLU A 282 -5.00 -21.01 14.71
CA GLU A 282 -4.52 -22.03 15.66
C GLU A 282 -3.36 -22.82 15.06
N ILE A 283 -2.20 -22.74 15.70
CA ILE A 283 -0.96 -23.39 15.28
C ILE A 283 -0.44 -24.18 16.49
N ASN A 284 -0.32 -25.50 16.36
CA ASN A 284 -0.10 -26.38 17.51
C ASN A 284 0.79 -27.58 17.14
N SER A 285 1.19 -28.37 18.14
CA SER A 285 1.98 -29.61 17.99
C SER A 285 3.16 -29.50 17.01
N ARG A 286 4.15 -28.64 17.30
CA ARG A 286 5.35 -28.40 16.48
C ARG A 286 5.12 -27.86 15.05
N ALA A 287 3.91 -27.45 14.69
CA ALA A 287 3.66 -26.82 13.40
C ALA A 287 4.34 -25.44 13.26
N HIS A 288 4.74 -25.09 12.04
CA HIS A 288 5.47 -23.84 11.75
C HIS A 288 4.87 -23.09 10.56
N VAL A 289 4.58 -21.80 10.74
CA VAL A 289 4.11 -20.89 9.68
C VAL A 289 5.11 -19.76 9.51
N ALA A 290 5.71 -19.66 8.33
CA ALA A 290 6.64 -18.61 7.92
C ALA A 290 6.09 -17.88 6.68
N THR A 291 5.97 -16.56 6.77
CA THR A 291 5.39 -15.69 5.73
C THR A 291 6.20 -14.39 5.61
N ALA A 292 5.87 -13.52 4.65
CA ALA A 292 6.41 -12.15 4.64
C ALA A 292 5.80 -11.31 5.79
N ALA A 293 4.47 -11.34 5.89
CA ALA A 293 3.69 -10.67 6.93
C ALA A 293 2.48 -11.51 7.36
N ASN A 294 1.98 -11.27 8.57
CA ASN A 294 0.83 -11.95 9.15
C ASN A 294 -0.15 -10.91 9.70
N HIS A 295 -1.37 -10.92 9.17
CA HIS A 295 -2.46 -10.01 9.51
C HIS A 295 -3.66 -10.82 10.02
N VAL A 296 -4.31 -10.35 11.09
CA VAL A 296 -5.42 -11.08 11.72
C VAL A 296 -6.40 -10.11 12.37
N VAL A 297 -7.69 -10.36 12.22
CA VAL A 297 -8.76 -9.57 12.86
C VAL A 297 -8.99 -10.00 14.32
N GLY A 298 -8.77 -11.30 14.61
CA GLY A 298 -8.90 -11.91 15.92
C GLY A 298 -7.56 -12.28 16.57
N GLY A 299 -7.54 -13.38 17.31
CA GLY A 299 -6.38 -13.87 18.06
C GLY A 299 -5.60 -15.00 17.39
N VAL A 300 -4.31 -15.09 17.70
CA VAL A 300 -3.43 -16.22 17.34
C VAL A 300 -3.19 -17.08 18.57
N TYR A 301 -3.39 -18.40 18.42
CA TYR A 301 -3.11 -19.39 19.45
C TYR A 301 -1.96 -20.31 19.00
N THR A 302 -0.81 -20.19 19.66
CA THR A 302 0.37 -21.05 19.47
C THR A 302 0.63 -21.93 20.70
N ASN A 303 0.86 -23.23 20.52
CA ASN A 303 1.28 -24.14 21.61
C ASN A 303 2.34 -25.18 21.18
N SER A 304 2.89 -25.94 22.14
CA SER A 304 3.69 -27.15 21.88
C SER A 304 4.85 -26.96 20.88
N SER A 305 5.67 -25.93 21.10
CA SER A 305 6.83 -25.55 20.25
C SER A 305 6.51 -25.13 18.81
N SER A 306 5.24 -24.81 18.50
CA SER A 306 4.87 -24.19 17.23
C SER A 306 5.33 -22.72 17.10
N SER A 307 5.25 -22.16 15.89
CA SER A 307 5.54 -20.74 15.65
C SER A 307 4.76 -20.14 14.48
N LEU A 308 4.39 -18.86 14.64
CA LEU A 308 4.02 -17.95 13.55
C LEU A 308 5.14 -16.90 13.39
N THR A 309 5.68 -16.74 12.19
CA THR A 309 6.81 -15.84 11.90
C THR A 309 6.58 -15.06 10.60
N PRO A 310 6.66 -13.70 10.60
CA PRO A 310 6.75 -12.82 11.77
C PRO A 310 5.53 -12.95 12.71
N ALA A 311 5.56 -12.31 13.88
CA ALA A 311 4.38 -12.25 14.74
C ALA A 311 3.23 -11.54 14.00
N ALA A 312 1.99 -11.97 14.25
CA ALA A 312 0.82 -11.36 13.62
C ALA A 312 0.56 -9.94 14.14
N THR A 313 0.09 -9.08 13.24
CA THR A 313 -0.42 -7.73 13.54
C THR A 313 -1.94 -7.74 13.45
N GLU A 314 -2.59 -7.00 14.37
CA GLU A 314 -4.04 -6.76 14.34
C GLU A 314 -4.38 -5.85 13.14
N ASP A 315 -5.38 -6.24 12.34
CA ASP A 315 -5.77 -5.53 11.10
C ASP A 315 -7.30 -5.56 10.90
N GLU A 316 -7.81 -4.74 9.97
CA GLU A 316 -9.23 -4.73 9.62
C GLU A 316 -9.60 -5.88 8.66
N VAL A 317 -10.87 -6.30 8.65
CA VAL A 317 -11.40 -7.39 7.79
C VAL A 317 -11.11 -7.08 6.32
N PHE A 318 -10.31 -7.92 5.67
CA PHE A 318 -9.98 -7.78 4.26
C PHE A 318 -11.15 -8.26 3.37
N PRO A 319 -11.78 -7.38 2.56
CA PRO A 319 -12.91 -7.78 1.71
C PRO A 319 -12.47 -8.74 0.60
N ASP A 320 -13.28 -9.76 0.33
CA ASP A 320 -13.07 -10.67 -0.79
C ASP A 320 -13.09 -9.91 -2.15
N PRO A 321 -11.97 -9.88 -2.92
CA PRO A 321 -11.88 -9.17 -4.20
C PRO A 321 -12.31 -10.02 -5.41
N PHE A 322 -12.75 -11.25 -5.17
CA PHE A 322 -13.33 -12.14 -6.17
C PHE A 322 -14.83 -12.38 -5.93
N ALA A 323 -15.36 -11.89 -4.80
CA ALA A 323 -16.80 -11.83 -4.51
C ALA A 323 -17.61 -11.24 -5.67
N GLY A 324 -18.71 -11.93 -6.03
CA GLY A 324 -19.62 -11.48 -7.07
C GLY A 324 -19.07 -11.53 -8.51
N ARG A 325 -17.85 -12.04 -8.75
CA ARG A 325 -17.36 -12.26 -10.13
C ARG A 325 -18.29 -13.22 -10.89
N PRO A 326 -18.67 -12.89 -12.14
CA PRO A 326 -19.50 -13.77 -12.96
C PRO A 326 -18.71 -15.00 -13.42
N LEU A 327 -19.45 -16.04 -13.82
CA LEU A 327 -18.89 -17.15 -14.61
C LEU A 327 -18.37 -16.63 -15.97
N PRO A 328 -17.30 -17.23 -16.53
CA PRO A 328 -16.78 -16.84 -17.85
C PRO A 328 -17.79 -17.02 -18.98
N SER A 329 -17.64 -16.23 -20.04
CA SER A 329 -18.47 -16.21 -21.23
C SER A 329 -18.58 -17.60 -21.88
N GLY A 330 -19.82 -18.09 -22.01
CA GLY A 330 -20.11 -19.42 -22.56
C GLY A 330 -19.94 -20.59 -21.58
N VAL A 331 -19.43 -20.36 -20.37
CA VAL A 331 -19.44 -21.37 -19.29
C VAL A 331 -20.82 -21.39 -18.65
N THR A 332 -21.41 -22.58 -18.56
CA THR A 332 -22.65 -22.80 -17.82
C THR A 332 -22.49 -23.96 -16.85
N THR A 333 -23.00 -23.78 -15.63
CA THR A 333 -23.16 -24.85 -14.64
C THR A 333 -24.38 -25.73 -14.94
N ALA A 334 -25.23 -25.39 -15.92
CA ALA A 334 -26.35 -26.25 -16.30
C ALA A 334 -25.90 -27.45 -17.13
N GLY A 335 -26.43 -28.65 -16.83
CA GLY A 335 -26.20 -29.87 -17.59
C GLY A 335 -24.84 -30.56 -17.34
N CYS A 336 -24.55 -31.56 -18.16
CA CYS A 336 -23.38 -32.42 -18.14
C CYS A 336 -23.00 -32.77 -19.58
N ASP A 337 -21.70 -32.80 -19.92
CA ASP A 337 -21.19 -33.39 -21.16
C ASP A 337 -20.71 -34.83 -20.93
N TYR A 338 -20.19 -35.08 -19.72
CA TYR A 338 -19.79 -36.38 -19.21
C TYR A 338 -20.43 -36.61 -17.84
N ILE A 339 -20.80 -37.86 -17.55
CA ILE A 339 -21.45 -38.29 -16.30
C ILE A 339 -20.66 -39.50 -15.78
N ASP A 340 -20.30 -39.48 -14.50
CA ASP A 340 -19.54 -40.54 -13.80
C ASP A 340 -18.34 -41.06 -14.62
N TYR A 341 -17.54 -40.14 -15.16
CA TYR A 341 -16.45 -40.46 -16.06
C TYR A 341 -15.24 -40.98 -15.28
N GLU A 342 -14.94 -42.28 -15.40
CA GLU A 342 -13.79 -42.91 -14.74
C GLU A 342 -12.63 -43.24 -15.70
N VAL A 343 -11.40 -42.88 -15.33
CA VAL A 343 -10.16 -43.37 -15.94
C VAL A 343 -9.48 -44.33 -14.96
N ASN A 344 -9.60 -45.63 -15.20
CA ASN A 344 -9.24 -46.68 -14.24
C ASN A 344 -7.95 -47.46 -14.57
N SER A 345 -7.16 -47.00 -15.54
CA SER A 345 -5.74 -47.37 -15.79
C SER A 345 -5.23 -46.65 -17.05
N GLY A 346 -3.92 -46.73 -17.31
CA GLY A 346 -3.31 -46.28 -18.57
C GLY A 346 -3.24 -44.76 -18.70
N SER A 347 -3.23 -44.26 -19.93
CA SER A 347 -3.15 -42.82 -20.24
C SER A 347 -4.37 -42.31 -20.99
N ALA A 348 -4.89 -41.14 -20.59
CA ALA A 348 -6.02 -40.50 -21.27
C ALA A 348 -5.80 -38.98 -21.43
N THR A 349 -6.31 -38.40 -22.52
CA THR A 349 -6.31 -36.94 -22.74
C THR A 349 -7.75 -36.42 -22.73
N LEU A 350 -8.10 -35.58 -21.77
CA LEU A 350 -9.44 -34.99 -21.64
C LEU A 350 -9.54 -33.66 -22.38
N ARG A 351 -10.77 -33.21 -22.61
CA ARG A 351 -11.09 -31.94 -23.28
C ARG A 351 -11.94 -31.06 -22.36
N PRO A 352 -11.84 -29.72 -22.46
CA PRO A 352 -12.74 -28.79 -21.77
C PRO A 352 -14.22 -29.17 -21.94
N GLY A 353 -15.01 -29.04 -20.87
CA GLY A 353 -16.40 -29.49 -20.81
C GLY A 353 -16.93 -29.65 -19.39
N ARG A 354 -18.20 -30.06 -19.26
CA ARG A 354 -18.90 -30.29 -17.98
C ARG A 354 -18.81 -31.76 -17.57
N TYR A 355 -18.13 -32.04 -16.46
CA TYR A 355 -17.95 -33.36 -15.88
C TYR A 355 -18.79 -33.48 -14.60
N CYS A 356 -19.90 -34.20 -14.68
CA CYS A 356 -20.75 -34.55 -13.54
C CYS A 356 -20.22 -35.84 -12.92
N GLY A 357 -19.20 -35.71 -12.07
CA GLY A 357 -18.33 -36.80 -11.63
C GLY A 357 -17.19 -37.07 -12.63
N LEU A 358 -15.95 -36.88 -12.16
CA LEU A 358 -14.72 -37.26 -12.85
C LEU A 358 -13.80 -37.97 -11.85
N LYS A 359 -13.34 -39.18 -12.20
CA LYS A 359 -12.55 -40.01 -11.31
C LYS A 359 -11.35 -40.61 -12.01
N VAL A 360 -10.20 -40.66 -11.33
CA VAL A 360 -8.93 -41.12 -11.91
C VAL A 360 -8.24 -42.05 -10.91
N ASN A 361 -8.12 -43.33 -11.26
CA ASN A 361 -7.71 -44.41 -10.34
C ASN A 361 -6.64 -45.34 -10.94
N SER A 362 -6.04 -46.16 -10.08
CA SER A 362 -5.23 -47.33 -10.46
C SER A 362 -3.99 -46.98 -11.28
N GLY A 363 -3.26 -45.93 -10.88
CA GLY A 363 -2.07 -45.45 -11.60
C GLY A 363 -2.36 -44.83 -12.96
N ALA A 364 -3.58 -44.35 -13.20
CA ALA A 364 -3.92 -43.68 -14.45
C ALA A 364 -3.20 -42.32 -14.57
N THR A 365 -2.76 -41.99 -15.79
CA THR A 365 -2.15 -40.70 -16.13
C THR A 365 -3.08 -39.92 -17.05
N VAL A 366 -3.56 -38.77 -16.58
CA VAL A 366 -4.49 -37.91 -17.33
C VAL A 366 -3.83 -36.60 -17.69
N THR A 367 -3.96 -36.22 -18.96
CA THR A 367 -3.59 -34.89 -19.46
C THR A 367 -4.86 -34.10 -19.83
N LEU A 368 -5.03 -32.94 -19.21
CA LEU A 368 -6.08 -31.99 -19.52
C LEU A 368 -5.59 -31.07 -20.64
N ASN A 369 -6.29 -31.04 -21.78
CA ASN A 369 -6.06 -30.00 -22.79
C ASN A 369 -6.39 -28.61 -22.21
N PRO A 370 -5.74 -27.52 -22.68
CA PRO A 370 -6.02 -26.16 -22.21
C PRO A 370 -7.51 -25.79 -22.32
N GLY A 371 -8.02 -25.06 -21.33
CA GLY A 371 -9.39 -24.56 -21.26
C GLY A 371 -10.09 -24.82 -19.92
N ILE A 372 -11.42 -24.69 -19.92
CA ILE A 372 -12.24 -24.67 -18.71
C ILE A 372 -12.95 -26.03 -18.50
N TYR A 373 -12.81 -26.59 -17.31
CA TYR A 373 -13.45 -27.84 -16.90
C TYR A 373 -14.44 -27.53 -15.79
N VAL A 374 -15.73 -27.76 -16.03
CA VAL A 374 -16.78 -27.54 -15.01
C VAL A 374 -17.07 -28.87 -14.31
N ILE A 375 -16.61 -29.01 -13.07
CA ILE A 375 -16.78 -30.19 -12.24
C ILE A 375 -18.05 -30.04 -11.39
N ARG A 376 -18.92 -31.05 -11.41
CA ARG A 376 -20.24 -31.04 -10.77
C ARG A 376 -20.59 -32.34 -10.05
N GLY A 377 -21.49 -32.24 -9.08
CA GLY A 377 -22.08 -33.38 -8.38
C GLY A 377 -21.19 -33.97 -7.28
N SER A 378 -21.77 -34.79 -6.41
CA SER A 378 -21.17 -35.26 -5.15
C SER A 378 -19.89 -36.11 -5.30
N THR A 379 -19.70 -36.76 -6.45
CA THR A 379 -18.42 -37.41 -6.81
C THR A 379 -17.30 -36.39 -6.92
N GLY A 380 -17.57 -35.25 -7.57
CA GLY A 380 -16.61 -34.17 -7.82
C GLY A 380 -15.48 -34.59 -8.76
N LEU A 381 -14.26 -34.15 -8.43
CA LEU A 381 -13.03 -34.66 -9.02
C LEU A 381 -12.27 -35.47 -7.96
N ASP A 382 -12.19 -36.80 -8.13
CA ASP A 382 -11.51 -37.73 -7.21
C ASP A 382 -10.34 -38.44 -7.91
N ILE A 383 -9.12 -38.07 -7.52
CA ILE A 383 -7.86 -38.58 -8.03
C ILE A 383 -7.23 -39.46 -6.95
N ASN A 384 -7.04 -40.74 -7.25
CA ASN A 384 -6.76 -41.74 -6.22
C ASN A 384 -5.76 -42.82 -6.69
N ALA A 385 -5.25 -43.62 -5.75
CA ALA A 385 -4.40 -44.78 -5.99
C ALA A 385 -3.22 -44.52 -6.96
N ASN A 386 -2.33 -43.60 -6.59
CA ASN A 386 -1.13 -43.21 -7.33
C ASN A 386 -1.39 -42.70 -8.77
N SER A 387 -2.56 -42.11 -9.01
CA SER A 387 -2.90 -41.54 -10.33
C SER A 387 -2.46 -40.08 -10.45
N HIS A 388 -2.16 -39.64 -11.67
CA HIS A 388 -1.57 -38.33 -11.95
C HIS A 388 -2.44 -37.55 -12.93
N VAL A 389 -2.85 -36.33 -12.57
CA VAL A 389 -3.58 -35.41 -13.46
C VAL A 389 -2.73 -34.18 -13.73
N SER A 390 -2.56 -33.84 -15.00
CA SER A 390 -1.65 -32.80 -15.49
C SER A 390 -2.32 -31.87 -16.51
N GLY A 391 -1.97 -30.58 -16.57
CA GLY A 391 -2.42 -29.70 -17.66
C GLY A 391 -2.00 -28.24 -17.56
N THR A 392 -1.68 -27.61 -18.69
CA THR A 392 -1.27 -26.20 -18.78
C THR A 392 -2.36 -25.36 -19.46
N GLY A 393 -2.55 -24.13 -19.00
CA GLY A 393 -3.66 -23.28 -19.44
C GLY A 393 -5.03 -23.83 -19.04
N VAL A 394 -5.16 -24.39 -17.84
CA VAL A 394 -6.35 -25.10 -17.36
C VAL A 394 -7.00 -24.35 -16.19
N SER A 395 -8.32 -24.21 -16.22
CA SER A 395 -9.12 -23.70 -15.10
C SER A 395 -10.19 -24.71 -14.69
N LEU A 396 -10.18 -25.13 -13.43
CA LEU A 396 -11.17 -26.05 -12.85
C LEU A 396 -12.25 -25.27 -12.10
N TYR A 397 -13.50 -25.36 -12.55
CA TYR A 397 -14.66 -24.67 -11.97
C TYR A 397 -15.56 -25.66 -11.24
N PHE A 398 -15.76 -25.50 -9.93
CA PHE A 398 -16.54 -26.41 -9.09
C PHE A 398 -17.94 -25.83 -8.78
N ALA A 399 -18.99 -26.64 -8.98
CA ALA A 399 -20.38 -26.27 -8.77
C ALA A 399 -21.22 -27.44 -8.23
N ASP A 400 -22.36 -27.13 -7.60
CA ASP A 400 -23.31 -28.10 -7.03
C ASP A 400 -22.63 -29.03 -6.01
N ASP A 401 -22.00 -28.38 -5.03
CA ASP A 401 -21.23 -28.95 -3.92
C ASP A 401 -20.15 -29.99 -4.30
N ALA A 402 -19.65 -29.91 -5.54
CA ALA A 402 -18.62 -30.81 -6.07
C ALA A 402 -17.27 -30.67 -5.35
N PRO A 403 -16.76 -31.72 -4.67
CA PRO A 403 -15.46 -31.66 -4.00
C PRO A 403 -14.28 -31.86 -4.96
N LEU A 404 -13.10 -31.41 -4.54
CA LEU A 404 -11.82 -31.85 -5.09
C LEU A 404 -11.14 -32.78 -4.09
N LYS A 405 -10.74 -33.98 -4.54
CA LYS A 405 -10.09 -35.01 -3.72
C LYS A 405 -8.84 -35.53 -4.43
N VAL A 406 -7.70 -35.49 -3.75
CA VAL A 406 -6.43 -36.07 -4.20
C VAL A 406 -5.92 -36.96 -3.06
N ASN A 407 -5.89 -38.28 -3.29
CA ASN A 407 -5.67 -39.29 -2.25
C ASN A 407 -4.67 -40.38 -2.68
N SER A 408 -4.07 -41.04 -1.69
CA SER A 408 -3.33 -42.30 -1.84
C SER A 408 -2.17 -42.20 -2.84
N GLY A 409 -1.26 -41.23 -2.63
CA GLY A 409 -0.09 -40.99 -3.49
C GLY A 409 -0.41 -40.39 -4.87
N ALA A 410 -1.64 -39.94 -5.09
CA ALA A 410 -2.03 -39.26 -6.33
C ALA A 410 -1.39 -37.86 -6.47
N SER A 411 -1.47 -37.28 -7.67
CA SER A 411 -1.07 -35.89 -7.88
C SER A 411 -1.96 -35.10 -8.84
N LEU A 412 -2.01 -33.78 -8.59
CA LEU A 412 -2.61 -32.78 -9.46
C LEU A 412 -1.57 -31.70 -9.78
N SER A 413 -1.26 -31.51 -11.05
CA SER A 413 -0.27 -30.56 -11.56
C SER A 413 -0.93 -29.69 -12.63
N ILE A 414 -1.37 -28.49 -12.27
CA ILE A 414 -2.07 -27.57 -13.19
C ILE A 414 -1.48 -26.17 -13.16
N GLN A 415 -1.45 -25.55 -14.34
CA GLN A 415 -1.10 -24.15 -14.54
C GLN A 415 -2.31 -23.41 -15.13
N ALA A 416 -2.72 -22.32 -14.50
CA ALA A 416 -3.77 -21.44 -14.98
C ALA A 416 -3.44 -20.82 -16.37
N PRO A 417 -4.44 -20.40 -17.15
CA PRO A 417 -4.22 -19.57 -18.33
C PRO A 417 -3.45 -18.28 -17.98
N ARG A 418 -2.46 -17.90 -18.80
CA ARG A 418 -1.76 -16.60 -18.65
C ARG A 418 -2.52 -15.43 -19.31
N THR A 419 -3.59 -15.72 -20.06
CA THR A 419 -4.43 -14.75 -20.81
C THR A 419 -5.88 -15.25 -20.93
N GLY A 420 -6.83 -14.34 -21.16
CA GLY A 420 -8.26 -14.65 -21.30
C GLY A 420 -9.06 -14.34 -20.02
N GLU A 421 -10.37 -14.65 -20.02
CA GLU A 421 -11.27 -14.31 -18.90
C GLU A 421 -10.93 -15.04 -17.60
N THR A 422 -10.32 -16.23 -17.68
CA THR A 422 -9.83 -17.02 -16.53
C THR A 422 -8.32 -16.89 -16.30
N ALA A 423 -7.70 -15.80 -16.80
CA ALA A 423 -6.28 -15.55 -16.59
C ALA A 423 -5.92 -15.56 -15.09
N GLY A 424 -4.90 -16.34 -14.73
CA GLY A 424 -4.46 -16.52 -13.35
C GLY A 424 -5.38 -17.39 -12.48
N VAL A 425 -6.50 -17.92 -12.98
CA VAL A 425 -7.44 -18.75 -12.19
C VAL A 425 -7.23 -20.24 -12.48
N ALA A 426 -6.69 -20.97 -11.50
CA ALA A 426 -6.45 -22.41 -11.60
C ALA A 426 -7.66 -23.21 -11.07
N ILE A 427 -8.19 -22.82 -9.90
CA ILE A 427 -9.35 -23.44 -9.25
C ILE A 427 -10.33 -22.35 -8.83
N PHE A 428 -11.60 -22.50 -9.20
CA PHE A 428 -12.66 -21.56 -8.85
C PHE A 428 -13.91 -22.30 -8.37
N GLN A 429 -14.29 -22.09 -7.12
CA GLN A 429 -15.55 -22.55 -6.56
C GLN A 429 -16.63 -21.52 -6.82
N THR A 430 -17.74 -21.97 -7.40
CA THR A 430 -18.93 -21.12 -7.60
C THR A 430 -19.67 -20.91 -6.27
N PRO A 431 -20.45 -19.82 -6.11
CA PRO A 431 -21.35 -19.65 -4.95
C PRO A 431 -22.37 -20.79 -4.78
N SER A 432 -22.59 -21.58 -5.82
CA SER A 432 -23.41 -22.81 -5.82
C SER A 432 -22.65 -24.08 -5.36
N ALA A 433 -21.50 -23.94 -4.70
CA ALA A 433 -20.74 -25.05 -4.11
C ALA A 433 -20.32 -24.77 -2.66
N ALA A 434 -21.21 -24.18 -1.87
CA ALA A 434 -20.96 -23.75 -0.50
C ALA A 434 -20.60 -24.96 0.42
N GLY A 435 -19.41 -24.93 1.04
CA GLY A 435 -18.93 -26.02 1.90
C GLY A 435 -18.35 -27.24 1.18
N ALA A 436 -18.22 -27.23 -0.14
CA ALA A 436 -17.54 -28.29 -0.90
C ALA A 436 -16.02 -28.31 -0.64
N GLY A 437 -15.58 -29.15 0.31
CA GLY A 437 -14.17 -29.21 0.72
C GLY A 437 -13.20 -29.59 -0.40
N ILE A 438 -12.04 -28.93 -0.41
CA ILE A 438 -10.88 -29.33 -1.21
C ILE A 438 -9.96 -30.15 -0.30
N LEU A 439 -9.64 -31.38 -0.68
CA LEU A 439 -8.87 -32.33 0.13
C LEU A 439 -7.68 -32.88 -0.65
N VAL A 440 -6.47 -32.58 -0.18
CA VAL A 440 -5.22 -33.19 -0.63
C VAL A 440 -4.65 -34.00 0.55
N ASN A 441 -4.53 -35.31 0.40
CA ASN A 441 -4.32 -36.21 1.54
C ASN A 441 -3.49 -37.46 1.18
N SER A 442 -2.89 -38.09 2.18
CA SER A 442 -2.20 -39.40 2.09
C SER A 442 -1.09 -39.44 1.05
N HIS A 443 0.01 -38.73 1.35
CA HIS A 443 1.23 -38.61 0.53
C HIS A 443 0.99 -38.02 -0.88
N SER A 444 -0.17 -37.41 -1.11
CA SER A 444 -0.48 -36.77 -2.39
C SER A 444 0.33 -35.49 -2.58
N THR A 445 0.80 -35.28 -3.81
CA THR A 445 1.68 -34.15 -4.17
C THR A 445 1.05 -33.29 -5.27
N GLY A 446 1.45 -32.02 -5.40
CA GLY A 446 0.91 -31.20 -6.48
C GLY A 446 1.59 -29.86 -6.70
N THR A 447 1.42 -29.34 -7.92
CA THR A 447 1.86 -28.02 -8.34
C THR A 447 0.64 -27.28 -8.90
N ILE A 448 0.13 -26.28 -8.18
CA ILE A 448 -1.02 -25.48 -8.62
C ILE A 448 -0.52 -24.06 -8.82
N GLU A 449 -0.25 -23.70 -10.07
CA GLU A 449 0.14 -22.35 -10.46
C GLU A 449 -1.12 -21.55 -10.84
N GLY A 450 -1.39 -20.47 -10.11
CA GLY A 450 -2.59 -19.66 -10.18
C GLY A 450 -3.35 -19.56 -8.86
N LEU A 451 -4.51 -18.90 -8.93
CA LEU A 451 -5.43 -18.72 -7.81
C LEU A 451 -6.27 -19.98 -7.57
N ILE A 452 -6.39 -20.33 -6.28
CA ILE A 452 -7.42 -21.19 -5.72
C ILE A 452 -8.43 -20.27 -5.00
N TYR A 453 -9.63 -20.14 -5.57
CA TYR A 453 -10.75 -19.40 -4.97
C TYR A 453 -11.82 -20.38 -4.49
N ALA A 454 -12.00 -20.47 -3.16
CA ALA A 454 -12.86 -21.42 -2.46
C ALA A 454 -13.51 -20.77 -1.21
N PRO A 455 -14.28 -19.68 -1.37
CA PRO A 455 -14.53 -18.68 -0.32
C PRO A 455 -15.38 -19.19 0.87
N GLU A 456 -16.18 -20.23 0.65
CA GLU A 456 -17.05 -20.83 1.68
C GLU A 456 -16.64 -22.28 2.02
N SER A 457 -15.40 -22.68 1.69
CA SER A 457 -14.93 -24.05 1.86
C SER A 457 -13.70 -24.19 2.73
N LEU A 458 -13.63 -25.37 3.36
CA LEU A 458 -12.46 -25.89 4.03
C LEU A 458 -11.49 -26.49 3.00
N VAL A 459 -10.30 -25.92 2.90
CA VAL A 459 -9.17 -26.49 2.14
C VAL A 459 -8.27 -27.26 3.10
N THR A 460 -8.09 -28.56 2.85
CA THR A 460 -7.40 -29.50 3.72
C THR A 460 -6.17 -30.10 3.05
N PHE A 461 -5.02 -29.97 3.71
CA PHE A 461 -3.78 -30.69 3.43
C PHE A 461 -3.47 -31.64 4.61
N ASN A 462 -3.39 -32.94 4.37
CA ASN A 462 -3.23 -33.93 5.45
C ASN A 462 -2.35 -35.16 5.09
N SER A 463 -1.80 -35.83 6.09
CA SER A 463 -1.07 -37.12 6.01
C SER A 463 0.08 -37.11 4.99
N ASP A 464 1.12 -36.32 5.28
CA ASP A 464 2.33 -36.12 4.46
C ASP A 464 2.04 -35.54 3.06
N SER A 465 0.90 -34.87 2.89
CA SER A 465 0.59 -34.18 1.63
C SER A 465 1.52 -32.98 1.41
N SER A 466 1.79 -32.66 0.14
CA SER A 466 2.52 -31.42 -0.17
C SER A 466 2.00 -30.72 -1.42
N SER A 467 1.98 -29.39 -1.36
CA SER A 467 1.68 -28.52 -2.49
C SER A 467 2.71 -27.41 -2.58
N SER A 468 3.30 -27.26 -3.76
CA SER A 468 4.29 -26.23 -4.05
C SER A 468 4.18 -25.79 -5.50
N ALA A 469 3.98 -24.51 -5.76
CA ALA A 469 4.27 -23.94 -7.07
C ALA A 469 5.78 -23.65 -7.17
N PRO A 470 6.51 -24.29 -8.11
CA PRO A 470 7.94 -24.03 -8.30
C PRO A 470 8.13 -22.72 -9.08
N VAL A 471 8.09 -21.59 -8.35
CA VAL A 471 8.05 -20.21 -8.86
C VAL A 471 6.77 -19.89 -9.66
N HIS A 472 6.50 -18.59 -9.90
CA HIS A 472 5.43 -18.08 -10.80
C HIS A 472 3.98 -18.33 -10.31
N ALA A 473 3.78 -18.02 -9.02
CA ALA A 473 2.55 -17.56 -8.38
C ALA A 473 1.44 -18.58 -8.12
N MET A 474 1.37 -19.03 -6.86
CA MET A 474 0.17 -19.61 -6.25
C MET A 474 -0.50 -18.56 -5.35
N ALA A 475 -1.84 -18.52 -5.32
CA ALA A 475 -2.60 -17.71 -4.37
C ALA A 475 -3.83 -18.48 -3.86
N LEU A 476 -4.25 -18.22 -2.63
CA LEU A 476 -5.38 -18.86 -1.97
C LEU A 476 -6.34 -17.79 -1.40
N ILE A 477 -7.60 -17.85 -1.80
CA ILE A 477 -8.73 -17.14 -1.16
C ILE A 477 -9.71 -18.24 -0.75
N VAL A 478 -9.80 -18.53 0.54
CA VAL A 478 -10.49 -19.72 1.07
C VAL A 478 -11.38 -19.36 2.25
N GLY A 479 -12.40 -20.16 2.52
CA GLY A 479 -13.17 -20.03 3.77
C GLY A 479 -12.29 -20.33 4.97
N GLN A 480 -11.79 -21.56 5.04
CA GLN A 480 -10.90 -22.06 6.09
C GLN A 480 -9.74 -22.86 5.48
N LEU A 481 -8.54 -22.77 6.07
CA LEU A 481 -7.38 -23.60 5.72
C LEU A 481 -7.00 -24.52 6.88
N TYR A 482 -6.79 -25.80 6.59
CA TYR A 482 -6.39 -26.83 7.54
C TYR A 482 -5.18 -27.62 7.01
N VAL A 483 -4.06 -27.60 7.74
CA VAL A 483 -2.82 -28.30 7.38
C VAL A 483 -2.38 -29.18 8.55
N ASN A 484 -2.32 -30.50 8.36
CA ASN A 484 -2.06 -31.45 9.45
C ASN A 484 -1.21 -32.66 9.02
N SER A 485 -0.66 -33.37 10.00
CA SER A 485 0.11 -34.61 9.87
C SER A 485 1.26 -34.47 8.86
N ASP A 486 2.32 -33.77 9.26
CA ASP A 486 3.59 -33.54 8.54
C ASP A 486 3.46 -32.88 7.14
N SER A 487 2.27 -32.36 6.79
CA SER A 487 1.97 -31.79 5.48
C SER A 487 2.65 -30.44 5.24
N ARG A 488 2.98 -30.13 3.97
CA ARG A 488 3.74 -28.92 3.59
C ARG A 488 3.08 -28.12 2.47
N LEU A 489 2.79 -26.86 2.75
CA LEU A 489 2.30 -25.88 1.78
C LEU A 489 3.39 -24.83 1.52
N ARG A 490 3.84 -24.70 0.26
CA ARG A 490 4.81 -23.69 -0.15
C ARG A 490 4.20 -22.75 -1.18
N ILE A 491 4.20 -21.44 -0.87
CA ILE A 491 3.60 -20.41 -1.71
C ILE A 491 4.68 -19.42 -2.14
N GLU A 492 4.92 -19.32 -3.45
CA GLU A 492 5.89 -18.37 -4.02
C GLU A 492 5.19 -17.46 -5.04
N ILE A 493 5.19 -16.16 -4.76
CA ILE A 493 4.74 -15.08 -5.65
C ILE A 493 5.96 -14.31 -6.15
N ASP A 494 6.04 -14.06 -7.46
CA ASP A 494 7.03 -13.14 -8.04
C ASP A 494 6.36 -11.78 -8.31
N PRO A 495 6.70 -10.71 -7.56
CA PRO A 495 6.04 -9.40 -7.69
C PRO A 495 6.35 -8.68 -9.02
N GLU A 496 7.27 -9.18 -9.84
CA GLU A 496 7.57 -8.62 -11.16
C GLU A 496 6.78 -9.30 -12.31
N GLU A 497 6.03 -10.39 -12.04
CA GLU A 497 5.33 -11.15 -13.07
C GLU A 497 4.03 -10.44 -13.57
N PRO A 498 3.81 -10.31 -14.89
CA PRO A 498 2.54 -9.83 -15.43
C PRO A 498 1.40 -10.85 -15.24
N ASN A 499 0.19 -10.35 -14.99
CA ASN A 499 -1.03 -11.15 -14.72
C ASN A 499 -0.96 -12.02 -13.46
N LEU A 500 -0.24 -11.54 -12.43
CA LEU A 500 -0.22 -12.07 -11.07
C LEU A 500 -1.64 -12.49 -10.58
N PRO A 501 -1.81 -13.74 -10.13
CA PRO A 501 -3.11 -14.32 -9.81
C PRO A 501 -3.68 -13.75 -8.51
N GLY A 502 -4.53 -12.74 -8.63
CA GLY A 502 -5.27 -12.19 -7.50
C GLY A 502 -4.39 -11.57 -6.42
N VAL A 503 -3.34 -10.82 -6.80
CA VAL A 503 -2.53 -10.07 -5.82
C VAL A 503 -3.40 -9.02 -5.12
N MET A 504 -3.72 -9.37 -3.89
CA MET A 504 -4.32 -8.54 -2.86
C MET A 504 -3.20 -7.81 -2.11
N THR A 505 -3.50 -6.67 -1.49
CA THR A 505 -2.49 -5.89 -0.76
C THR A 505 -3.04 -5.52 0.62
N SER A 506 -2.54 -6.14 1.69
CA SER A 506 -2.91 -5.72 3.05
C SER A 506 -2.27 -4.37 3.39
N GLY A 507 -2.95 -3.59 4.23
CA GLY A 507 -2.59 -2.21 4.51
C GLY A 507 -2.87 -1.23 3.36
N ALA A 508 -2.56 0.05 3.60
CA ALA A 508 -2.75 1.10 2.60
C ALA A 508 -1.74 0.97 1.45
N MET A 509 -2.20 1.17 0.19
CA MET A 509 -1.29 1.27 -0.95
C MET A 509 -0.22 2.33 -0.70
N ALA A 510 1.03 1.94 -0.89
CA ALA A 510 2.15 2.85 -0.93
C ALA A 510 2.34 3.40 -2.37
N ALA A 511 3.20 4.39 -2.50
CA ALA A 511 3.80 4.72 -3.79
C ALA A 511 5.26 5.12 -3.58
N ARG A 512 6.05 5.01 -4.65
CA ARG A 512 7.45 5.39 -4.65
C ARG A 512 7.73 6.34 -5.81
N LEU A 513 8.34 7.48 -5.50
CA LEU A 513 8.89 8.37 -6.52
C LEU A 513 10.03 7.69 -7.27
N VAL A 514 9.96 7.78 -8.60
CA VAL A 514 11.01 7.45 -9.56
C VAL A 514 11.67 8.77 -9.96
N ARG A 515 13.01 8.78 -10.04
CA ARG A 515 13.86 9.94 -10.33
C ARG A 515 15.00 9.53 -11.25
#